data_AF-A0A0C3AT15-F1
#
_entry.id   AF-A0A0C3AT15-F1
#
_cell.length_a   1.000
_cell.length_b   1.000
_cell.length_c   1.000
_cell.angle_alpha   90.00
_cell.angle_beta   90.00
_cell.angle_gamma   90.00
#
_symmetry.space_group_name_H-M   'P 1'
#
loop_
_entity.id
_entity.type
_entity.pdbx_description
1 polymer ?
#
loop_
_entity_poly.entity_id
_entity_poly.type
_entity_poly.pdbx_seq_one_letter_code
_entity_poly.pdbx_strand_id
1 'polypeptide(L)'
;MSRKTPNVYGVQHVPCLPGTRTKTLAAISKWANEKTDARPIFLLLDVAGSGKSTVAKHMANQWTREGRLLARFFFSRDTKTTMSTDDFCSTVATALISRDPELKPPIKAFEELPDFGLFSFEEKFNGLVISPLAKLNRDAILIIDALDECDNENGSRDELLNALHGQQASTPRLRILAPGRPEFDI
;
A
#
# COMPACT_ATOMS: atom_id res chain seq x y z
N MET A 1 15.60 12.87 -24.60
CA MET A 1 14.25 13.19 -24.12
C MET A 1 13.97 12.31 -22.91
N SER A 2 14.01 12.88 -21.70
CA SER A 2 13.82 12.11 -20.47
C SER A 2 12.32 11.90 -20.24
N ARG A 3 11.84 10.65 -20.37
CA ARG A 3 10.49 10.29 -19.94
C ARG A 3 10.43 10.51 -18.43
N LYS A 4 9.61 11.45 -17.96
CA LYS A 4 9.32 11.61 -16.53
C LYS A 4 8.72 10.28 -16.04
N THR A 5 9.49 9.52 -15.27
CA THR A 5 8.98 8.33 -14.59
C THR A 5 7.87 8.78 -13.64
N PRO A 6 6.64 8.25 -13.78
CA PRO A 6 5.54 8.51 -12.86
C PRO A 6 6.02 8.20 -11.44
N ASN A 7 5.82 9.17 -10.55
CA ASN A 7 6.40 9.11 -9.22
C ASN A 7 5.49 8.31 -8.28
N VAL A 8 5.61 6.98 -8.36
CA VAL A 8 4.79 6.01 -7.60
C VAL A 8 4.82 6.23 -6.07
N TYR A 9 5.82 6.96 -5.58
CA TYR A 9 6.03 7.21 -4.15
C TYR A 9 5.61 8.61 -3.66
N GLY A 10 5.12 9.50 -4.53
CA GLY A 10 4.67 10.84 -4.15
C GLY A 10 5.77 11.68 -3.47
N VAL A 11 6.97 11.74 -4.05
CA VAL A 11 8.18 12.38 -3.46
C VAL A 11 8.02 13.90 -3.28
N GLN A 12 6.92 14.49 -3.77
CA GLN A 12 6.62 15.92 -3.56
C GLN A 12 6.26 16.26 -2.12
N HIS A 13 5.83 15.28 -1.31
CA HIS A 13 5.43 15.53 0.06
C HIS A 13 6.64 15.60 1.01
N VAL A 14 6.63 16.61 1.88
CA VAL A 14 7.54 16.74 3.02
C VAL A 14 6.91 16.12 4.28
N PRO A 15 7.72 15.60 5.23
CA PRO A 15 7.20 15.07 6.49
C PRO A 15 6.61 16.17 7.38
N CYS A 16 5.81 15.79 8.38
CA CYS A 16 5.25 16.73 9.36
C CYS A 16 6.33 17.57 10.03
N LEU A 17 6.05 18.85 10.26
CA LEU A 17 6.90 19.74 11.04
C LEU A 17 6.98 19.26 12.51
N PRO A 18 8.12 19.47 13.19
CA PRO A 18 8.25 19.15 14.60
C PRO A 18 7.12 19.74 15.45
N GLY A 19 6.57 18.96 16.37
CA GLY A 19 5.49 19.38 17.25
C GLY A 19 4.08 19.43 16.60
N THR A 20 3.95 19.17 15.31
CA THR A 20 2.65 19.12 14.62
C THR A 20 2.12 17.70 14.48
N ARG A 21 0.79 17.55 14.35
CA ARG A 21 0.11 16.26 14.12
C ARG A 21 0.48 15.15 15.12
N THR A 22 0.99 15.51 16.29
CA THR A 22 1.55 14.59 17.30
C THR A 22 0.55 13.51 17.72
N LYS A 23 -0.71 13.90 17.99
CA LYS A 23 -1.79 12.96 18.34
C LYS A 23 -2.07 11.97 17.21
N THR A 24 -2.13 12.44 15.97
CA THR A 24 -2.36 11.58 14.79
C THR A 24 -1.21 10.61 14.59
N LEU A 25 0.04 11.08 14.64
CA LEU A 25 1.23 10.25 14.51
C LEU A 25 1.27 9.18 15.62
N ALA A 26 1.00 9.57 16.87
CA ALA A 26 0.95 8.63 17.99
C ALA A 26 -0.14 7.56 17.83
N ALA A 27 -1.33 7.93 17.34
CA ALA A 27 -2.40 6.98 17.08
C ALA A 27 -2.02 5.96 15.99
N ILE A 28 -1.41 6.42 14.89
CA ILE A 28 -0.93 5.54 13.82
C ILE A 28 0.18 4.63 14.33
N SER A 29 1.17 5.15 15.08
CA SER A 29 2.23 4.32 15.66
C SER A 29 1.68 3.28 16.63
N LYS A 30 0.69 3.64 17.45
CA LYS A 30 0.03 2.70 18.37
C LYS A 30 -0.64 1.56 17.58
N TRP A 31 -1.44 1.89 16.57
CA TRP A 31 -2.11 0.90 15.73
C TRP A 31 -1.11 0.00 15.00
N ALA A 32 -0.05 0.56 14.42
CA ALA A 32 0.95 -0.22 13.69
C ALA A 32 1.72 -1.22 14.57
N ASN A 33 1.80 -0.95 15.88
CA ASN A 33 2.49 -1.79 16.86
C ASN A 33 1.54 -2.73 17.62
N GLU A 34 0.22 -2.58 17.46
CA GLU A 34 -0.76 -3.46 18.07
C GLU A 34 -0.57 -4.88 17.51
N LYS A 35 -0.66 -5.88 18.38
CA LYS A 35 -0.45 -7.29 18.01
C LYS A 35 -1.69 -8.15 18.15
N THR A 36 -2.66 -7.70 18.93
CA THR A 36 -3.86 -8.45 19.27
C THR A 36 -5.05 -8.08 18.39
N ASP A 37 -5.08 -6.85 17.89
CA ASP A 37 -6.12 -6.36 16.99
C ASP A 37 -5.88 -6.82 15.56
N ALA A 38 -6.85 -7.55 15.00
CA ALA A 38 -6.83 -8.06 13.64
C ALA A 38 -7.04 -6.97 12.56
N ARG A 39 -7.53 -5.76 12.92
CA ARG A 39 -7.87 -4.72 11.93
C ARG A 39 -6.64 -4.26 11.14
N PRO A 40 -6.50 -4.64 9.85
CA PRO A 40 -5.25 -4.50 9.14
C PRO A 40 -5.11 -3.12 8.51
N ILE A 41 -6.15 -2.29 8.54
CA ILE A 41 -6.22 -1.01 7.85
C ILE A 41 -6.43 0.12 8.87
N PHE A 42 -5.62 1.17 8.76
CA PHE A 42 -5.85 2.47 9.39
C PHE A 42 -6.23 3.48 8.32
N LEU A 43 -7.50 3.89 8.32
CA LEU A 43 -8.00 4.92 7.43
C LEU A 43 -7.68 6.31 8.03
N LEU A 44 -6.93 7.13 7.30
CA LEU A 44 -6.69 8.54 7.65
C LEU A 44 -7.54 9.42 6.72
N LEU A 45 -8.81 9.59 7.08
CA LEU A 45 -9.79 10.31 6.26
C LEU A 45 -9.92 11.76 6.68
N ASP A 46 -9.83 12.67 5.72
CA ASP A 46 -9.94 14.12 5.97
C ASP A 46 -10.17 14.87 4.64
N VAL A 47 -10.47 16.16 4.72
CA VAL A 47 -10.64 17.02 3.55
C VAL A 47 -9.34 17.21 2.74
N ALA A 48 -9.49 17.62 1.48
CA ALA A 48 -8.35 17.95 0.62
C ALA A 48 -7.47 19.05 1.24
N GLY A 49 -6.15 18.96 1.05
CA GLY A 49 -5.22 19.95 1.58
C GLY A 49 -4.92 19.87 3.09
N SER A 50 -5.54 18.96 3.84
CA SER A 50 -5.31 18.86 5.29
C SER A 50 -3.93 18.30 5.69
N GLY A 51 -3.14 17.82 4.72
CA GLY A 51 -1.79 17.30 4.95
C GLY A 51 -1.73 15.79 5.27
N LYS A 52 -2.74 15.01 4.88
CA LYS A 52 -2.74 13.54 4.97
C LYS A 52 -1.49 12.89 4.37
N SER A 53 -1.13 13.26 3.14
CA SER A 53 0.06 12.73 2.44
C SER A 53 1.37 13.18 3.10
N THR A 54 1.37 14.30 3.85
CA THR A 54 2.48 14.73 4.71
C THR A 54 2.60 13.84 5.96
N VAL A 55 1.48 13.43 6.57
CA VAL A 55 1.46 12.42 7.64
C VAL A 55 1.96 11.07 7.09
N ALA A 56 1.44 10.62 5.95
CA ALA A 56 1.88 9.39 5.31
C ALA A 56 3.38 9.40 4.99
N LYS A 57 3.90 10.53 4.48
CA LYS A 57 5.34 10.73 4.27
C LYS A 57 6.14 10.64 5.57
N HIS A 58 5.65 11.25 6.65
CA HIS A 58 6.31 11.18 7.95
C HIS A 58 6.42 9.74 8.44
N MET A 59 5.30 9.01 8.40
CA MET A 59 5.25 7.60 8.81
C MET A 59 6.10 6.72 7.90
N ALA A 60 6.10 6.96 6.57
CA ALA A 60 6.96 6.26 5.63
C ALA A 60 8.44 6.41 6.02
N ASN A 61 8.90 7.66 6.25
CA ASN A 61 10.29 7.90 6.64
C ASN A 61 10.66 7.19 7.96
N GLN A 62 9.73 7.13 8.91
CA GLN A 62 9.93 6.42 10.17
C GLN A 62 10.02 4.91 9.94
N TRP A 63 9.05 4.30 9.25
CA TRP A 63 9.00 2.86 9.03
C TRP A 63 10.07 2.36 8.06
N THR A 64 10.59 3.19 7.16
CA THR A 64 11.80 2.89 6.39
C THR A 64 13.00 2.75 7.32
N ARG A 65 13.19 3.69 8.26
CA ARG A 65 14.28 3.63 9.26
C ARG A 65 14.15 2.42 10.19
N GLU A 66 12.93 2.02 10.51
CA GLU A 66 12.65 0.82 11.32
C GLU A 66 12.75 -0.50 10.50
N GLY A 67 12.94 -0.44 9.17
CA GLY A 67 12.96 -1.62 8.29
C GLY A 67 11.61 -2.30 8.07
N ARG A 68 10.49 -1.62 8.38
CA ARG A 68 9.12 -2.17 8.37
C ARG A 68 8.30 -1.79 7.13
N LEU A 69 8.60 -0.63 6.51
CA LEU A 69 7.84 -0.14 5.34
C LEU A 69 8.10 -1.01 4.11
N LEU A 70 7.13 -1.83 3.74
CA LEU A 70 7.16 -2.68 2.55
C LEU A 70 7.15 -1.86 1.27
N ALA A 71 6.08 -1.11 1.08
CA ALA A 71 5.92 -0.25 -0.07
C ALA A 71 5.07 0.96 0.30
N ARG A 72 5.17 1.99 -0.52
CA ARG A 72 4.19 3.07 -0.58
C ARG A 72 3.72 3.17 -2.02
N PHE A 73 2.41 3.16 -2.19
CA PHE A 73 1.76 3.40 -3.47
C PHE A 73 0.89 4.65 -3.34
N PHE A 74 0.83 5.46 -4.38
CA PHE A 74 0.03 6.68 -4.43
C PHE A 74 -0.93 6.59 -5.61
N PHE A 75 -2.22 6.42 -5.34
CA PHE A 75 -3.22 6.47 -6.40
C PHE A 75 -3.31 7.89 -6.94
N SER A 76 -3.38 8.03 -8.27
CA SER A 76 -3.58 9.32 -8.89
C SER A 76 -4.35 9.21 -10.19
N ARG A 77 -5.47 9.95 -10.29
CA ARG A 77 -6.24 10.02 -11.54
C ARG A 77 -5.51 10.75 -12.67
N ASP A 78 -4.53 11.57 -12.31
CA ASP A 78 -3.76 12.37 -13.26
C ASP A 78 -2.64 11.58 -13.96
N THR A 79 -2.30 10.37 -13.47
CA THR A 79 -1.20 9.58 -14.03
C THR A 79 -1.59 8.13 -14.25
N LYS A 80 -1.65 7.71 -15.52
CA LYS A 80 -2.00 6.33 -15.94
C LYS A 80 -1.26 5.21 -15.19
N THR A 81 -0.05 5.47 -14.68
CA THR A 81 0.81 4.49 -14.02
C THR A 81 0.50 4.25 -12.54
N THR A 82 -0.39 5.07 -11.95
CA THR A 82 -0.88 4.82 -10.60
C THR A 82 -2.40 4.93 -10.52
N MET A 83 -3.07 4.74 -11.65
CA MET A 83 -4.54 4.71 -11.71
C MET A 83 -5.11 3.33 -11.38
N SER A 84 -4.37 2.25 -11.68
CA SER A 84 -4.91 0.89 -11.63
C SER A 84 -4.44 0.09 -10.41
N THR A 85 -5.27 -0.86 -10.00
CA THR A 85 -4.96 -1.84 -8.95
C THR A 85 -3.93 -2.88 -9.41
N ASP A 86 -3.81 -3.14 -10.72
CA ASP A 86 -2.75 -3.97 -11.29
C ASP A 86 -1.36 -3.33 -11.11
N ASP A 87 -1.24 -2.01 -11.30
CA ASP A 87 0.00 -1.27 -11.02
C ASP A 87 0.38 -1.34 -9.54
N PHE A 88 -0.63 -1.33 -8.66
CA PHE A 88 -0.44 -1.49 -7.22
C PHE A 88 0.22 -2.83 -6.89
N CYS A 89 -0.35 -3.95 -7.35
CA CYS A 89 0.21 -5.29 -7.10
C CYS A 89 1.64 -5.41 -7.63
N SER A 90 1.88 -4.96 -8.86
CA SER A 90 3.20 -5.02 -9.52
C SER A 90 4.25 -4.17 -8.78
N THR A 91 3.86 -3.01 -8.28
CA THR A 91 4.73 -2.14 -7.47
C THR A 91 5.12 -2.80 -6.16
N VAL A 92 4.15 -3.38 -5.45
CA VAL A 92 4.41 -4.05 -4.16
C VAL A 92 5.29 -5.29 -4.36
N ALA A 93 5.05 -6.07 -5.42
CA ALA A 93 5.90 -7.21 -5.80
C ALA A 93 7.34 -6.78 -6.09
N THR A 94 7.53 -5.66 -6.81
CA THR A 94 8.87 -5.09 -7.04
C THR A 94 9.55 -4.68 -5.74
N ALA A 95 8.81 -4.13 -4.78
CA ALA A 95 9.33 -3.76 -3.47
C ALA A 95 9.72 -5.00 -2.63
N LEU A 96 8.94 -6.08 -2.71
CA LEU A 96 9.28 -7.38 -2.12
C LEU A 96 10.59 -7.93 -2.68
N ILE A 97 10.74 -7.97 -4.01
CA ILE A 97 11.96 -8.42 -4.69
C ILE A 97 13.17 -7.57 -4.30
N SER A 98 12.97 -6.26 -4.16
CA SER A 98 14.05 -5.34 -3.78
C SER A 98 14.53 -5.58 -2.34
N ARG A 99 13.67 -6.14 -1.48
CA ARG A 99 14.00 -6.51 -0.10
C ARG A 99 14.63 -7.90 -0.01
N ASP A 100 14.13 -8.84 -0.81
CA ASP A 100 14.64 -10.19 -0.90
C ASP A 100 14.62 -10.66 -2.36
N PRO A 101 15.80 -10.63 -3.03
CA PRO A 101 15.91 -11.06 -4.43
C PRO A 101 15.50 -12.51 -4.68
N GLU A 102 15.48 -13.38 -3.66
CA GLU A 102 15.02 -14.77 -3.79
C GLU A 102 13.51 -14.88 -4.06
N LEU A 103 12.75 -13.80 -3.84
CA LEU A 103 11.33 -13.73 -4.18
C LEU A 103 11.10 -13.51 -5.68
N LYS A 104 12.11 -13.12 -6.46
CA LYS A 104 11.95 -12.85 -7.89
C LYS A 104 11.53 -14.08 -8.70
N PRO A 105 12.20 -15.25 -8.60
CA PRO A 105 11.78 -16.43 -9.34
C PRO A 105 10.31 -16.85 -9.10
N PRO A 106 9.82 -16.99 -7.84
CA PRO A 106 8.41 -17.37 -7.64
C PRO A 106 7.41 -16.31 -8.09
N ILE A 107 7.72 -15.01 -7.97
CA ILE A 107 6.87 -13.94 -8.51
C ILE A 107 6.81 -14.01 -10.04
N LYS A 108 7.96 -14.18 -10.70
CA LYS A 108 8.02 -14.31 -12.17
C LYS A 108 7.26 -15.53 -12.67
N ALA A 109 7.42 -16.67 -12.00
CA ALA A 109 6.69 -17.89 -12.36
C ALA A 109 5.17 -17.70 -12.25
N PHE A 110 4.68 -16.92 -11.29
CA PHE A 110 3.26 -16.58 -11.17
C PHE A 110 2.79 -15.65 -12.30
N GLU A 111 3.58 -14.63 -12.66
CA GLU A 111 3.29 -13.71 -13.78
C GLU A 111 3.28 -14.42 -15.15
N GLU A 112 4.03 -15.50 -15.29
CA GLU A 112 4.16 -16.28 -16.54
C GLU A 112 3.09 -17.37 -16.69
N LEU A 113 2.15 -17.49 -15.75
CA LEU A 113 1.03 -18.43 -15.87
C LEU A 113 0.17 -18.10 -17.10
N PRO A 114 -0.25 -19.09 -17.92
CA PRO A 114 -0.99 -18.85 -19.16
C PRO A 114 -2.30 -18.07 -18.98
N ASP A 115 -2.92 -18.21 -17.82
CA ASP A 115 -4.19 -17.61 -17.41
C ASP A 115 -4.03 -16.39 -16.50
N PHE A 116 -2.80 -15.91 -16.25
CA PHE A 116 -2.55 -14.76 -15.37
C PHE A 116 -3.37 -13.52 -15.74
N GLY A 117 -3.58 -13.28 -17.04
CA GLY A 117 -4.40 -12.16 -17.53
C GLY A 117 -5.89 -12.27 -17.20
N LEU A 118 -6.38 -13.45 -16.83
CA LEU A 118 -7.77 -13.74 -16.46
C LEU A 118 -7.98 -13.73 -14.94
N PHE A 119 -6.91 -13.64 -14.15
CA PHE A 119 -7.01 -13.63 -12.70
C PHE A 119 -7.72 -12.37 -12.20
N SER A 120 -8.58 -12.59 -11.20
CA SER A 120 -9.16 -11.54 -10.37
C SER A 120 -8.08 -10.73 -9.66
N PHE A 121 -8.43 -9.53 -9.20
CA PHE A 121 -7.54 -8.75 -8.37
C PHE A 121 -7.07 -9.52 -7.12
N GLU A 122 -7.97 -10.25 -6.47
CA GLU A 122 -7.66 -11.03 -5.27
C GLU A 122 -6.62 -12.13 -5.56
N GLU A 123 -6.76 -12.87 -6.66
CA GLU A 123 -5.79 -13.88 -7.08
C GLU A 123 -4.42 -13.25 -7.36
N LYS A 124 -4.39 -12.13 -8.10
CA LYS A 124 -3.15 -11.38 -8.36
C LYS A 124 -2.52 -10.87 -7.07
N PHE A 125 -3.30 -10.30 -6.17
CA PHE A 125 -2.83 -9.78 -4.89
C PHE A 125 -2.26 -10.91 -4.01
N ASN A 126 -2.94 -12.05 -3.96
CA ASN A 126 -2.47 -13.22 -3.20
C ASN A 126 -1.18 -13.80 -3.78
N GLY A 127 -1.06 -13.91 -5.10
CA GLY A 127 0.13 -14.45 -5.76
C GLY A 127 1.34 -13.51 -5.77
N LEU A 128 1.10 -12.21 -5.97
CA LEU A 128 2.18 -11.20 -6.10
C LEU A 128 2.59 -10.55 -4.78
N VAL A 129 1.70 -10.52 -3.78
CA VAL A 129 1.94 -9.80 -2.52
C VAL A 129 1.91 -10.73 -1.32
N ILE A 130 0.80 -11.43 -1.09
CA ILE A 130 0.61 -12.19 0.16
C ILE A 130 1.52 -13.43 0.22
N SER A 131 1.55 -14.23 -0.83
CA SER A 131 2.36 -15.45 -0.86
C SER A 131 3.87 -15.17 -0.76
N PRO A 132 4.44 -14.17 -1.47
CA PRO A 132 5.84 -13.78 -1.28
C PRO A 132 6.11 -13.18 0.10
N LEU A 133 5.18 -12.38 0.65
CA LEU A 133 5.30 -11.84 2.00
C LEU A 133 5.33 -12.95 3.06
N ALA A 134 4.53 -14.01 2.88
CA ALA A 134 4.55 -15.20 3.73
C ALA A 134 5.94 -15.86 3.78
N LYS A 135 6.63 -15.94 2.63
CA LYS A 135 8.01 -16.46 2.55
C LYS A 135 9.02 -15.57 3.26
N LEU A 136 8.83 -14.25 3.21
CA LEU A 136 9.68 -13.30 3.94
C LEU A 136 9.57 -13.47 5.46
N ASN A 137 8.45 -14.03 5.95
CA ASN A 137 8.16 -14.31 7.36
C ASN A 137 8.44 -13.11 8.29
N ARG A 138 8.04 -11.91 7.83
CA ARG A 138 8.22 -10.64 8.55
C ARG A 138 6.97 -9.80 8.44
N ASP A 139 6.56 -9.24 9.58
CA ASP A 139 5.50 -8.23 9.59
C ASP A 139 5.88 -7.04 8.71
N ALA A 140 4.91 -6.53 7.96
CA ALA A 140 5.13 -5.51 6.95
C ALA A 140 4.08 -4.40 7.07
N ILE A 141 4.50 -3.19 6.68
CA ILE A 141 3.61 -2.04 6.59
C ILE A 141 3.54 -1.55 5.15
N LEU A 142 2.33 -1.40 4.64
CA LEU A 142 2.03 -0.81 3.35
C LEU A 142 1.38 0.56 3.55
N ILE A 143 1.69 1.51 2.66
CA ILE A 143 0.98 2.78 2.58
C ILE A 143 0.28 2.87 1.24
N ILE A 144 -1.03 3.13 1.26
CA ILE A 144 -1.85 3.40 0.07
C ILE A 144 -2.38 4.83 0.18
N ASP A 145 -1.65 5.77 -0.41
CA ASP A 145 -1.97 7.20 -0.33
C ASP A 145 -2.93 7.61 -1.43
N ALA A 146 -3.79 8.58 -1.12
CA ALA A 146 -4.93 9.01 -1.95
C ALA A 146 -5.85 7.84 -2.37
N LEU A 147 -6.25 6.99 -1.43
CA LEU A 147 -7.11 5.82 -1.70
C LEU A 147 -8.42 6.20 -2.43
N ASP A 148 -8.98 7.39 -2.17
CA ASP A 148 -10.16 7.94 -2.85
C ASP A 148 -9.94 8.19 -4.36
N GLU A 149 -8.68 8.29 -4.80
CA GLU A 149 -8.30 8.42 -6.20
C GLU A 149 -8.15 7.09 -6.92
N CYS A 150 -8.22 5.95 -6.21
CA CYS A 150 -8.39 4.64 -6.84
C CYS A 150 -9.71 4.66 -7.60
N ASP A 151 -9.64 4.43 -8.91
CA ASP A 151 -10.81 4.40 -9.76
C ASP A 151 -11.77 3.29 -9.29
N ASN A 152 -13.07 3.60 -9.29
CA ASN A 152 -14.12 2.66 -8.94
C ASN A 152 -15.22 2.56 -10.03
N GLU A 153 -14.99 3.10 -11.24
CA GLU A 153 -15.95 2.97 -12.34
C GLU A 153 -16.28 1.51 -12.68
N ASN A 154 -15.32 0.61 -12.47
CA ASN A 154 -15.46 -0.83 -12.73
C ASN A 154 -15.41 -1.70 -11.45
N GLY A 155 -15.56 -1.12 -10.25
CA GLY A 155 -15.49 -1.87 -8.98
C GLY A 155 -14.07 -2.16 -8.47
N SER A 156 -13.02 -1.67 -9.12
CA SER A 156 -11.63 -1.96 -8.77
C SER A 156 -11.26 -1.54 -7.34
N ARG A 157 -11.83 -0.44 -6.83
CA ARG A 157 -11.59 0.01 -5.45
C ARG A 157 -12.26 -0.93 -4.45
N ASP A 158 -13.46 -1.42 -4.77
CA ASP A 158 -14.17 -2.38 -3.93
C ASP A 158 -13.38 -3.70 -3.85
N GLU A 159 -12.87 -4.20 -4.98
CA GLU A 159 -12.01 -5.38 -5.04
C GLU A 159 -10.73 -5.20 -4.20
N LEU A 160 -10.08 -4.04 -4.31
CA LEU A 160 -8.93 -3.69 -3.49
C LEU A 160 -9.29 -3.74 -2.00
N LEU A 161 -10.32 -3.02 -1.58
CA LEU A 161 -10.74 -2.95 -0.17
C LEU A 161 -11.08 -4.33 0.38
N ASN A 162 -11.82 -5.15 -0.38
CA ASN A 162 -12.19 -6.51 0.01
C ASN A 162 -10.96 -7.40 0.19
N ALA A 163 -10.03 -7.38 -0.76
CA ALA A 163 -8.80 -8.17 -0.68
C ALA A 163 -7.92 -7.74 0.50
N LEU A 164 -7.82 -6.44 0.79
CA LEU A 164 -7.07 -5.92 1.95
C LEU A 164 -7.75 -6.30 3.28
N HIS A 165 -9.07 -6.22 3.35
CA HIS A 165 -9.85 -6.62 4.52
C HIS A 165 -9.71 -8.13 4.80
N GLY A 166 -9.65 -8.96 3.75
CA GLY A 166 -9.43 -10.41 3.86
C GLY A 166 -8.13 -10.81 4.56
N GLN A 167 -7.15 -9.90 4.66
CA GLN A 167 -5.84 -10.17 5.28
C GLN A 167 -5.82 -10.01 6.81
N GLN A 168 -6.97 -9.86 7.47
CA GLN A 168 -7.09 -9.71 8.93
C GLN A 168 -6.37 -10.80 9.76
N ALA A 169 -6.34 -12.02 9.24
CA ALA A 169 -5.78 -13.19 9.92
C ALA A 169 -4.47 -13.69 9.29
N SER A 170 -3.88 -12.96 8.33
CA SER A 170 -2.69 -13.42 7.63
C SER A 170 -1.44 -13.38 8.51
N THR A 171 -0.54 -14.34 8.29
CA THR A 171 0.77 -14.40 8.94
C THR A 171 1.84 -14.53 7.86
N PRO A 172 2.88 -13.66 7.85
CA PRO A 172 3.10 -12.54 8.76
C PRO A 172 2.10 -11.41 8.53
N ARG A 173 1.96 -10.50 9.50
CA ARG A 173 0.92 -9.47 9.45
C ARG A 173 1.26 -8.40 8.43
N LEU A 174 0.27 -8.06 7.61
CA LEU A 174 0.28 -6.89 6.76
C LEU A 174 -0.59 -5.79 7.38
N ARG A 175 0.04 -4.68 7.78
CA ARG A 175 -0.65 -3.46 8.24
C ARG A 175 -0.67 -2.43 7.12
N ILE A 176 -1.77 -1.73 6.94
CA ILE A 176 -2.01 -0.81 5.82
C ILE A 176 -2.45 0.55 6.36
N LEU A 177 -1.64 1.59 6.11
CA LEU A 177 -2.04 2.97 6.33
C LEU A 177 -2.63 3.50 5.02
N ALA A 178 -3.89 3.88 5.03
CA ALA A 178 -4.59 4.38 3.86
C ALA A 178 -5.18 5.79 4.10
N PRO A 179 -4.42 6.85 3.78
CA PRO A 179 -4.97 8.18 3.72
C PRO A 179 -5.87 8.39 2.50
N GLY A 180 -6.96 9.10 2.69
CA GLY A 180 -7.89 9.44 1.62
C GLY A 180 -8.93 10.48 2.04
N ARG A 181 -9.86 10.77 1.14
CA ARG A 181 -11.10 11.49 1.49
C ARG A 181 -12.17 10.50 1.94
N PRO A 182 -13.13 10.93 2.76
CA PRO A 182 -14.31 10.13 3.03
C PRO A 182 -15.10 9.93 1.73
N GLU A 183 -15.37 8.68 1.38
CA GLU A 183 -16.24 8.26 0.28
C GLU A 183 -17.24 7.23 0.85
N PHE A 184 -18.38 6.98 0.19
CA PHE A 184 -19.41 6.09 0.75
C PHE A 184 -18.94 4.64 0.96
N ASP A 185 -17.96 4.22 0.17
CA ASP A 185 -17.36 2.88 0.14
C ASP A 185 -16.05 2.77 0.94
N ILE A 186 -15.53 3.88 1.51
CA ILE A 186 -14.30 3.94 2.31
C ILE A 186 -14.62 4.29 3.77
#